data_AF-A0A7C3RC46-F1
#
_entry.id   AF-A0A7C3RC46-F1
#
_cell.length_a   1.000
_cell.length_b   1.000
_cell.length_c   1.000
_cell.angle_alpha   90.00
_cell.angle_beta   90.00
_cell.angle_gamma   90.00
#
_symmetry.space_group_name_H-M   'P 1'
#
loop_
_entity.id
_entity.type
_entity.pdbx_description
1 polymer ?
#
loop_
_entity_poly.entity_id
_entity_poly.type
_entity_poly.pdbx_seq_one_letter_code
_entity_poly.pdbx_strand_id
1 'polypeptide(L)'
;MSFVIWITGPSGAGKTTLANALYNKLREMGYNVELLDGDCIRKKLYPNLGFSKEERWMRNRVVEMARLLSKNGVITIVSIVSPFREWREYARRKSDGFVDKLRELSYL
;
A
#
# COMPACT_ATOMS: atom_id res chain seq x y z
N MET A 1 5.43 -15.72 -8.46
CA MET A 1 5.90 -14.33 -8.67
C MET A 1 4.90 -13.40 -7.99
N SER A 2 5.33 -12.57 -7.04
CA SER A 2 4.49 -11.63 -6.29
C SER A 2 5.10 -10.23 -6.32
N PHE A 3 4.31 -9.20 -6.01
CA PHE A 3 4.75 -7.81 -6.05
C PHE A 3 3.84 -6.90 -5.25
N VAL A 4 4.30 -5.68 -4.98
CA VAL A 4 3.55 -4.67 -4.23
C VAL A 4 3.25 -3.47 -5.14
N ILE A 5 1.99 -3.06 -5.16
CA ILE A 5 1.48 -1.95 -5.94
C ILE A 5 1.15 -0.81 -4.98
N TRP A 6 1.73 0.37 -5.21
CA TRP A 6 1.45 1.56 -4.40
C TRP A 6 0.59 2.53 -5.19
N ILE A 7 -0.58 2.85 -4.66
CA ILE A 7 -1.51 3.83 -5.23
C ILE A 7 -1.50 5.06 -4.31
N THR A 8 -1.06 6.18 -4.87
CA THR A 8 -0.89 7.46 -4.16
C THR A 8 -1.54 8.59 -4.94
N GLY A 9 -1.97 9.64 -4.24
CA GLY A 9 -2.71 10.78 -4.84
C GLY A 9 -3.61 11.49 -3.82
N PRO A 10 -4.13 12.68 -4.15
CA PRO A 10 -4.91 13.51 -3.22
C PRO A 10 -6.22 12.83 -2.79
N SER A 11 -6.80 13.25 -1.65
CA SER A 11 -8.12 12.76 -1.22
C SER A 11 -9.16 13.02 -2.31
N GLY A 12 -10.08 12.09 -2.55
CA GLY A 12 -11.07 12.21 -3.63
C GLY A 12 -10.60 11.82 -5.04
N ALA A 13 -9.32 11.57 -5.28
CA ALA A 13 -8.79 11.18 -6.60
C ALA A 13 -9.17 9.76 -7.10
N GLY A 14 -10.14 9.10 -6.47
CA GLY A 14 -10.59 7.76 -6.90
C GLY A 14 -9.64 6.59 -6.57
N LYS A 15 -8.61 6.79 -5.74
CA LYS A 15 -7.64 5.73 -5.35
C LYS A 15 -8.29 4.45 -4.85
N THR A 16 -9.28 4.59 -3.95
CA THR A 16 -10.02 3.45 -3.40
C THR A 16 -10.80 2.72 -4.47
N THR A 17 -11.41 3.44 -5.42
CA THR A 17 -12.11 2.85 -6.57
C THR A 17 -11.16 2.03 -7.43
N LEU A 18 -10.01 2.60 -7.80
CA LEU A 18 -8.99 1.93 -8.60
C LEU A 18 -8.39 0.72 -7.87
N ALA A 19 -8.09 0.87 -6.58
CA ALA A 19 -7.53 -0.19 -5.76
C ALA A 19 -8.47 -1.40 -5.65
N ASN A 20 -9.78 -1.16 -5.44
CA ASN A 20 -10.79 -2.21 -5.38
C ASN A 20 -10.98 -2.88 -6.75
N ALA A 21 -11.03 -2.10 -7.84
CA ALA A 21 -11.16 -2.67 -9.19
C ALA A 21 -9.96 -3.57 -9.53
N LEU A 22 -8.75 -3.13 -9.19
CA LEU A 22 -7.53 -3.91 -9.40
C LEU A 22 -7.49 -5.16 -8.52
N TYR A 23 -7.90 -5.04 -7.25
CA TYR A 23 -8.01 -6.16 -6.33
C TYR A 23 -8.93 -7.25 -6.89
N ASN A 24 -10.15 -6.88 -7.29
CA ASN A 24 -11.13 -7.83 -7.83
C ASN A 24 -10.60 -8.50 -9.10
N LYS A 25 -10.05 -7.72 -10.04
CA LYS A 25 -9.52 -8.26 -11.29
C LYS A 25 -8.39 -9.28 -11.06
N LEU A 26 -7.46 -8.99 -10.14
CA LEU A 26 -6.37 -9.92 -9.83
C LEU A 26 -6.88 -11.19 -9.11
N ARG A 27 -7.90 -11.06 -8.26
CA ARG A 27 -8.56 -12.20 -7.61
C ARG A 27 -9.29 -13.09 -8.63
N GLU A 28 -9.98 -12.49 -9.59
CA GLU A 28 -10.65 -13.20 -10.70
C GLU A 28 -9.64 -13.98 -11.57
N MET A 29 -8.42 -13.46 -11.71
CA MET A 29 -7.32 -14.14 -12.40
C MET A 29 -6.67 -15.27 -11.57
N GLY A 30 -7.18 -15.56 -10.37
CA GLY A 30 -6.70 -16.64 -9.51
C GLY A 30 -5.48 -16.28 -8.64
N TYR A 31 -5.10 -15.00 -8.55
CA TYR A 31 -4.00 -14.60 -7.68
C TYR A 31 -4.43 -14.48 -6.21
N ASN A 32 -3.47 -14.73 -5.32
CA ASN A 32 -3.58 -14.32 -3.92
C ASN A 32 -3.28 -12.83 -3.82
N VAL A 33 -4.26 -12.04 -3.40
CA VAL A 33 -4.18 -10.58 -3.38
C VAL A 33 -4.65 -10.07 -2.03
N GLU A 34 -3.99 -9.04 -1.51
CA GLU A 34 -4.40 -8.34 -0.29
C GLU A 34 -4.43 -6.83 -0.54
N LEU A 35 -5.43 -6.14 0.03
CA LEU A 35 -5.61 -4.69 -0.10
C LEU A 35 -5.37 -4.00 1.25
N LEU A 36 -4.26 -3.29 1.34
CA LEU A 36 -3.90 -2.43 2.46
C LEU A 36 -4.42 -1.00 2.22
N ASP A 37 -5.69 -0.77 2.53
CA ASP A 37 -6.33 0.56 2.48
C ASP A 37 -6.05 1.37 3.74
N GLY A 38 -5.48 2.56 3.58
CA GLY A 38 -5.17 3.49 4.66
C GLY A 38 -6.37 3.85 5.53
N ASP A 39 -7.57 3.93 4.98
CA ASP A 39 -8.77 4.20 5.77
C ASP A 39 -9.17 3.02 6.65
N CYS A 40 -9.10 1.79 6.12
CA CYS A 40 -9.34 0.58 6.89
C CYS A 40 -8.26 0.35 7.96
N ILE A 41 -6.99 0.59 7.62
CA ILE A 41 -5.87 0.42 8.55
C ILE A 41 -5.95 1.45 9.68
N ARG A 42 -6.29 2.72 9.38
CA ARG A 42 -6.51 3.74 10.42
C ARG A 42 -7.63 3.33 11.35
N LYS A 43 -8.80 2.97 10.80
CA LYS A 43 -9.98 2.61 11.60
C LYS A 43 -9.78 1.36 12.47
N LYS A 44 -9.11 0.32 11.95
CA LYS A 44 -9.02 -1.00 12.63
C LYS A 44 -7.81 -1.15 13.53
N LEU A 45 -6.66 -0.62 13.12
CA LEU A 45 -5.39 -0.87 13.82
C LEU A 45 -4.96 0.33 14.68
N TYR A 46 -5.55 1.51 14.45
CA TYR A 46 -5.07 2.78 14.96
C TYR A 46 -6.19 3.81 15.25
N PRO A 47 -7.26 3.44 15.98
CA PRO A 47 -8.43 4.29 16.13
C PRO A 47 -8.16 5.64 16.85
N ASN A 48 -7.04 5.75 17.59
CA ASN A 48 -6.73 6.87 18.48
C ASN A 48 -5.39 7.58 18.18
N LEU A 49 -4.85 7.51 16.96
CA LEU A 49 -3.59 8.19 16.67
C LEU A 49 -3.79 9.71 16.55
N GLY A 50 -3.09 10.45 17.43
CA GLY A 50 -2.81 11.87 17.25
C GLY A 50 -1.70 12.13 16.23
N PHE A 51 -1.58 13.38 15.78
CA PHE A 51 -0.63 13.80 14.76
C PHE A 51 0.79 13.94 15.35
N SER A 52 1.67 12.93 15.17
CA SER A 52 3.09 13.17 14.80
C SER A 52 4.01 11.92 14.87
N LYS A 53 3.99 11.15 15.97
CA LYS A 53 4.89 9.96 16.14
C LYS A 53 4.22 8.67 15.70
N GLU A 54 2.96 8.58 16.04
CA GLU A 54 2.00 7.52 15.78
C GLU A 54 1.87 7.22 14.28
N GLU A 55 1.75 8.29 13.49
CA GLU A 55 1.76 8.22 12.03
C GLU A 55 3.08 7.62 11.50
N ARG A 56 4.22 7.78 12.19
CA ARG A 56 5.48 7.14 11.76
C ARG A 56 5.51 5.65 11.99
N TRP A 57 4.94 5.20 13.08
CA TRP A 57 4.89 3.77 13.38
C TRP A 57 3.91 3.03 12.46
N MET A 58 2.77 3.64 12.17
CA MET A 58 1.82 3.12 11.19
C MET A 58 2.51 2.89 9.83
N ARG A 59 3.35 3.84 9.37
CA ARG A 59 4.11 3.71 8.11
C ARG A 59 4.97 2.48 8.05
N ASN A 60 5.84 2.31 9.05
CA ASN A 60 6.80 1.24 9.07
C ASN A 60 6.11 -0.13 9.10
N ARG A 61 4.98 -0.22 9.81
CA ARG A 61 4.18 -1.43 9.87
C ARG A 61 3.50 -1.75 8.54
N VAL A 62 2.95 -0.76 7.82
CA VAL A 62 2.36 -1.00 6.49
C VAL A 62 3.41 -1.50 5.50
N VAL A 63 4.60 -0.89 5.50
CA VAL A 63 5.72 -1.34 4.65
C VAL A 63 6.13 -2.77 5.00
N GLU A 64 6.27 -3.08 6.30
CA GLU A 64 6.66 -4.41 6.74
C GLU A 64 5.59 -5.48 6.42
N MET A 65 4.31 -5.15 6.60
CA MET A 65 3.21 -6.04 6.21
C MET A 65 3.24 -6.32 4.70
N ALA A 66 3.38 -5.28 3.87
CA ALA A 66 3.45 -5.46 2.43
C ALA A 66 4.67 -6.29 2.00
N ARG A 67 5.81 -6.10 2.66
CA ARG A 67 7.02 -6.90 2.43
C ARG A 67 6.81 -8.37 2.80
N LEU A 68 6.21 -8.65 3.96
CA LEU A 68 5.94 -10.01 4.43
C LEU A 68 4.92 -10.72 3.52
N LEU A 69 3.84 -10.05 3.12
CA LEU A 69 2.84 -10.58 2.20
C LEU A 69 3.46 -10.93 0.85
N SER A 70 4.23 -10.00 0.28
CA SER A 70 4.93 -10.23 -0.99
C SER A 70 5.92 -11.39 -0.87
N LYS A 71 6.70 -11.49 0.20
CA LYS A 71 7.62 -12.60 0.44
C LYS A 71 6.90 -13.96 0.48
N ASN A 72 5.63 -13.99 0.89
CA ASN A 72 4.80 -15.20 0.93
C ASN A 72 3.93 -15.40 -0.31
N GLY A 73 4.26 -14.75 -1.43
CA GLY A 73 3.57 -14.98 -2.71
C GLY A 73 2.25 -14.21 -2.89
N VAL A 74 1.92 -13.28 -1.98
CA VAL A 74 0.70 -12.47 -2.04
C VAL A 74 0.97 -11.16 -2.79
N ILE A 75 0.16 -10.85 -3.81
CA ILE A 75 0.16 -9.54 -4.46
C ILE A 75 -0.45 -8.54 -3.48
N THR A 76 0.29 -7.51 -3.10
CA THR A 76 -0.22 -6.52 -2.12
C THR A 76 -0.50 -5.20 -2.82
N ILE A 77 -1.72 -4.68 -2.66
CA ILE A 77 -2.10 -3.35 -3.12
C ILE A 77 -2.12 -2.44 -1.90
N VAL A 78 -1.38 -1.35 -1.93
CA VAL A 78 -1.36 -0.34 -0.87
C VAL A 78 -1.99 0.93 -1.39
N SER A 79 -3.14 1.31 -0.83
CA SER A 79 -3.86 2.54 -1.18
C SER A 79 -3.86 3.47 0.02
N ILE A 80 -3.00 4.47 0.00
CA ILE A 80 -2.84 5.43 1.10
C ILE A 80 -2.72 6.85 0.54
N VAL A 81 -3.20 7.83 1.30
CA VAL A 81 -2.80 9.22 1.08
C VAL A 81 -1.33 9.30 1.47
N SER A 82 -0.43 9.37 0.49
CA SER A 82 1.02 9.44 0.71
C SER A 82 1.52 10.79 0.22
N PRO A 83 1.65 11.80 1.10
CA PRO A 83 2.15 13.11 0.69
C PRO A 83 3.67 13.13 0.50
N PHE A 84 4.41 12.10 0.91
CA PHE A 84 5.83 12.23 1.21
C PHE A 84 6.73 11.26 0.44
N ARG A 85 7.66 11.84 -0.35
CA ARG A 85 8.69 11.14 -1.11
C ARG A 85 9.54 10.20 -0.25
N GLU A 86 9.78 10.54 1.02
CA GLU A 86 10.60 9.71 1.90
C GLU A 86 9.97 8.34 2.20
N TRP A 87 8.64 8.19 2.12
CA TRP A 87 7.96 6.90 2.28
C TRP A 87 8.29 5.96 1.13
N ARG A 88 8.30 6.51 -0.10
CA ARG A 88 8.61 5.73 -1.31
C ARG A 88 10.05 5.24 -1.25
N GLU A 89 10.97 6.10 -0.84
CA GLU A 89 12.39 5.76 -0.71
C GLU A 89 12.64 4.76 0.43
N TYR A 90 11.91 4.85 1.54
CA TYR A 90 11.98 3.87 2.62
C TYR A 90 11.45 2.49 2.19
N ALA A 91 10.29 2.44 1.53
CA ALA A 91 9.70 1.21 1.03
C ALA A 91 10.58 0.54 -0.03
N ARG A 92 11.20 1.33 -0.94
CA ARG A 92 12.17 0.83 -1.93
C ARG A 92 13.41 0.24 -1.27
N ARG A 93 14.00 0.92 -0.27
CA ARG A 93 15.22 0.45 0.42
C ARG A 93 15.03 -0.85 1.22
N LYS A 94 13.83 -1.09 1.74
CA LYS A 94 13.57 -2.22 2.65
C LYS A 94 13.24 -3.54 1.96
N SER A 95 13.20 -3.53 0.63
CA SER A 95 12.49 -4.57 -0.09
C SER A 95 13.31 -4.97 -1.32
N ASP A 96 14.31 -5.84 -1.12
CA ASP A 96 15.05 -6.47 -2.21
C ASP A 96 14.08 -7.27 -3.10
N GLY A 97 13.95 -6.86 -4.38
CA GLY A 97 12.98 -7.39 -5.35
C GLY A 97 11.68 -6.59 -5.52
N PHE A 98 11.50 -5.51 -4.77
CA PHE A 98 10.26 -4.70 -4.72
C PHE A 98 10.24 -3.52 -5.69
N VAL A 99 11.41 -3.17 -6.23
CA VAL A 99 11.63 -1.90 -6.94
C VAL A 99 11.08 -1.93 -8.38
N ASP A 100 10.98 -3.11 -9.00
CA ASP A 100 10.64 -3.22 -10.44
C ASP A 100 9.13 -3.14 -10.76
N LYS A 101 8.25 -3.12 -9.75
CA LYS A 101 6.78 -3.10 -9.96
C LYS A 101 6.05 -2.01 -9.18
N LEU A 102 6.78 -0.98 -8.73
CA LEU A 102 6.16 0.23 -8.22
C LEU A 102 5.69 1.08 -9.41
N ARG A 103 4.58 0.68 -10.05
CA ARG A 103 3.92 1.48 -11.07
C ARG A 103 3.13 2.58 -10.36
N GLU A 104 3.66 3.80 -10.43
CA GLU A 104 2.93 4.99 -10.01
C GLU A 104 1.77 5.21 -10.99
N LEU A 105 0.54 5.04 -10.51
CA LEU A 105 -0.64 5.55 -11.21
C LEU A 105 -0.94 6.92 -10.62
N SER A 106 -0.15 7.91 -11.02
CA SER A 106 -0.36 9.31 -10.68
C SER A 106 -1.49 9.84 -11.55
N TYR A 107 -2.70 9.89 -11.01
CA TYR A 107 -3.76 10.73 -11.57
C TYR A 107 -3.62 12.11 -10.94
N LEU A 108 -2.79 12.95 -11.60
CA LEU A 108 -2.56 14.38 -11.37
C LEU A 108 -2.18 14.81 -9.94
#